data_AF-A0A9D2PIG5-F1
#
_entry.id   AF-A0A9D2PIG5-F1
#
_cell.length_a   1.000
_cell.length_b   1.000
_cell.length_c   1.000
_cell.angle_alpha   90.00
_cell.angle_beta   90.00
_cell.angle_gamma   90.00
#
_symmetry.space_group_name_H-M   'P 1'
#
loop_
_entity.id
_entity.type
_entity.pdbx_description
1 polymer ?
#
loop_
_entity_poly.entity_id
_entity_poly.type
_entity_poly.pdbx_seq_one_letter_code
_entity_poly.pdbx_strand_id
1 'polypeptide(L)'
;MRTRRRRRRWRKRRAAVLLVIMALMLTGIVTFIRARSTQEYRSVNKSIGEYVVQANDGILAADTREKMEKSLYVPRKIDKSKKLIAFTFDDGPMQGKTERVLKALEKENFRATFFMLGENVKQYPQVAEQIYKSGNEVAGHSWDHPLLTKLSESQIKSQQDRMNQALYEACGSKAVSFRPPYGGLNDSVKKIIDGPLILWNIDTLDWKTKSAKATEKIILEKAKDGDIVLMHDIHESTVQAVEHVLPILKQRGYEVCTVSELLEAKGVQVKKGDVVLSAHQIR
;
A
#
# COMPACT_ATOMS: atom_id res chain seq x y z
N MET A 1 22.16 -39.96 51.26
CA MET A 1 22.49 -38.97 50.19
C MET A 1 21.73 -39.14 48.85
N ARG A 2 21.19 -40.33 48.52
CA ARG A 2 20.52 -40.63 47.22
C ARG A 2 19.13 -39.98 47.00
N THR A 3 18.41 -39.60 48.05
CA THR A 3 17.01 -39.10 48.00
C THR A 3 16.90 -37.62 47.59
N ARG A 4 17.84 -36.76 47.99
CA ARG A 4 17.87 -35.33 47.62
C ARG A 4 18.16 -35.08 46.13
N ARG A 5 19.05 -35.89 45.52
CA ARG A 5 19.37 -35.78 44.07
C ARG A 5 18.18 -36.17 43.18
N ARG A 6 17.37 -37.15 43.60
CA ARG A 6 16.18 -37.61 42.86
C ARG A 6 15.06 -36.55 42.86
N ARG A 7 14.78 -35.90 44.01
CA ARG A 7 13.82 -34.79 44.10
C ARG A 7 14.25 -33.56 43.28
N ARG A 8 15.55 -33.22 43.25
CA ARG A 8 16.06 -32.08 42.46
C ARG A 8 15.97 -32.32 40.95
N ARG A 9 16.23 -33.55 40.48
CA ARG A 9 16.01 -33.94 39.07
C ARG A 9 14.52 -33.90 38.68
N TRP A 10 13.64 -34.33 39.57
CA TRP A 10 12.18 -34.26 39.36
C TRP A 10 11.66 -32.82 39.26
N ARG A 11 12.12 -31.91 40.13
CA ARG A 11 11.75 -30.48 40.07
C ARG A 11 12.29 -29.80 38.80
N LYS A 12 13.51 -30.13 38.36
CA LYS A 12 14.09 -29.62 37.10
C LYS A 12 13.32 -30.13 35.87
N ARG A 13 12.92 -31.40 35.85
CA ARG A 13 12.09 -31.97 34.77
C ARG A 13 10.70 -31.33 34.72
N ARG A 14 10.06 -31.10 35.87
CA ARG A 14 8.76 -30.38 35.93
C ARG A 14 8.87 -28.92 35.46
N ALA A 15 9.92 -28.21 35.84
CA ALA A 15 10.17 -26.84 35.38
C ALA A 15 10.42 -26.77 33.86
N ALA A 16 11.18 -27.73 33.31
CA ALA A 16 11.41 -27.80 31.87
C ALA A 16 10.12 -28.09 31.08
N VAL A 17 9.27 -28.99 31.57
CA VAL A 17 7.97 -29.29 30.95
C VAL A 17 7.05 -28.06 30.99
N LEU A 18 7.00 -27.32 32.11
CA LEU A 18 6.22 -26.09 32.21
C LEU A 18 6.68 -24.99 31.25
N LEU A 19 8.00 -24.83 31.06
CA LEU A 19 8.56 -23.86 30.10
C LEU A 19 8.20 -24.21 28.65
N VAL A 20 8.22 -25.50 28.29
CA VAL A 20 7.78 -25.95 26.95
C VAL A 20 6.30 -25.69 26.74
N ILE A 21 5.46 -25.96 27.73
CA ILE A 21 4.01 -25.68 27.65
C ILE A 21 3.74 -24.17 27.51
N MET A 22 4.44 -23.33 28.28
CA MET A 22 4.34 -21.87 28.16
C MET A 22 4.79 -21.38 26.78
N ALA A 23 5.90 -21.91 26.26
CA ALA A 23 6.39 -21.56 24.93
C ALA A 23 5.38 -21.95 23.84
N LEU A 24 4.78 -23.13 23.93
CA LEU A 24 3.74 -23.62 23.02
C LEU A 24 2.45 -22.79 23.12
N MET A 25 2.04 -22.37 24.32
CA MET A 25 0.90 -21.47 24.49
C MET A 25 1.20 -20.08 23.92
N LEU A 26 2.41 -19.54 24.13
CA LEU A 26 2.84 -18.27 23.53
C LEU A 26 2.90 -18.37 22.00
N THR A 27 3.42 -19.47 21.44
CA THR A 27 3.40 -19.68 19.98
C THR A 27 1.98 -19.81 19.47
N GLY A 28 1.13 -20.56 20.17
CA GLY A 28 -0.30 -20.73 19.85
C GLY A 28 -1.09 -19.43 19.91
N ILE A 29 -0.81 -18.56 20.89
CA ILE A 29 -1.44 -17.23 21.00
C ILE A 29 -0.96 -16.33 19.86
N VAL A 30 0.34 -16.34 19.53
CA VAL A 30 0.89 -15.55 18.42
C VAL A 30 0.36 -16.02 17.08
N THR A 31 0.28 -17.34 16.84
CA THR A 31 -0.32 -17.90 15.61
C THR A 31 -1.82 -17.68 15.57
N PHE A 32 -2.53 -17.74 16.70
CA PHE A 32 -3.96 -17.43 16.77
C PHE A 32 -4.25 -15.95 16.53
N ILE A 33 -3.43 -15.02 17.05
CA ILE A 33 -3.55 -13.58 16.76
C ILE A 33 -3.28 -13.31 15.27
N ARG A 34 -2.22 -13.93 14.69
CA ARG A 34 -1.95 -13.84 13.24
C ARG A 34 -3.05 -14.45 12.38
N ALA A 35 -3.62 -15.58 12.80
CA ALA A 35 -4.71 -16.25 12.11
C ALA A 35 -6.00 -15.43 12.20
N ARG A 36 -6.25 -14.79 13.35
CA ARG A 36 -7.42 -13.94 13.56
C ARG A 36 -7.33 -12.64 12.76
N SER A 37 -6.17 -11.99 12.71
CA SER A 37 -5.97 -10.83 11.83
C SER A 37 -6.14 -11.20 10.36
N THR A 38 -5.58 -12.33 9.91
CA THR A 38 -5.77 -12.81 8.53
C THR A 38 -7.20 -13.26 8.23
N GLN A 39 -7.96 -13.76 9.20
CA GLN A 39 -9.35 -14.16 9.04
C GLN A 39 -10.33 -12.97 9.03
N GLU A 40 -10.07 -11.94 9.84
CA GLU A 40 -10.83 -10.67 9.83
C GLU A 40 -10.60 -9.88 8.53
N TYR A 41 -9.42 -10.04 7.90
CA TYR A 41 -9.13 -9.54 6.54
C TYR A 41 -9.85 -10.32 5.43
N ARG A 42 -10.20 -11.61 5.64
CA ARG A 42 -10.87 -12.45 4.63
C ARG A 42 -12.40 -12.32 4.63
N SER A 43 -13.01 -11.87 5.73
CA SER A 43 -14.47 -11.88 5.89
C SER A 43 -15.21 -10.70 5.23
N VAL A 44 -14.50 -9.67 4.73
CA VAL A 44 -15.10 -8.49 4.07
C VAL A 44 -15.42 -8.74 2.58
N ASN A 45 -14.96 -9.86 2.00
CA ASN A 45 -14.98 -10.08 0.56
C ASN A 45 -16.29 -10.62 -0.05
N LYS A 46 -17.28 -11.04 0.75
CA LYS A 46 -18.46 -11.73 0.17
C LYS A 46 -19.55 -10.78 -0.33
N SER A 47 -19.90 -9.72 0.41
CA SER A 47 -21.01 -8.83 0.02
C SER A 47 -20.63 -7.76 -1.01
N ILE A 48 -19.33 -7.51 -1.21
CA ILE A 48 -18.83 -6.47 -2.13
C ILE A 48 -18.70 -7.02 -3.55
N GLY A 49 -18.39 -8.30 -3.70
CA GLY A 49 -18.52 -9.00 -4.97
C GLY A 49 -19.95 -8.96 -5.52
N GLU A 50 -20.96 -8.98 -4.64
CA GLU A 50 -22.37 -8.91 -5.02
C GLU A 50 -22.79 -7.52 -5.54
N TYR A 51 -22.31 -6.43 -4.91
CA TYR A 51 -22.64 -5.04 -5.32
C TYR A 51 -22.03 -4.66 -6.68
N VAL A 52 -20.79 -5.08 -6.96
CA VAL A 52 -20.10 -4.81 -8.24
C VAL A 52 -20.73 -5.59 -9.39
N VAL A 53 -21.25 -6.80 -9.13
CA VAL A 53 -22.01 -7.60 -10.11
C VAL A 53 -23.35 -6.94 -10.43
N GLN A 54 -24.02 -6.39 -9.43
CA GLN A 54 -25.35 -5.79 -9.60
C GLN A 54 -25.33 -4.46 -10.37
N ALA A 55 -24.27 -3.65 -10.23
CA ALA A 55 -24.12 -2.38 -10.95
C ALA A 55 -23.87 -2.54 -12.47
N ASN A 56 -23.54 -3.75 -12.92
CA ASN A 56 -23.19 -4.06 -14.31
C ASN A 56 -24.13 -5.09 -14.97
N ASP A 57 -25.30 -5.35 -14.36
CA ASP A 57 -26.27 -6.33 -14.86
C ASP A 57 -26.91 -5.82 -16.16
N GLY A 58 -26.74 -6.58 -17.24
CA GLY A 58 -27.33 -6.30 -18.57
C GLY A 58 -26.34 -6.03 -19.70
N ILE A 59 -25.02 -5.96 -19.44
CA ILE A 59 -24.01 -5.65 -20.48
C ILE A 59 -23.10 -6.86 -20.81
N LEU A 60 -23.04 -7.92 -20.00
CA LEU A 60 -21.95 -8.89 -20.08
C LEU A 60 -22.40 -10.37 -20.07
N ALA A 61 -21.77 -11.17 -20.93
CA ALA A 61 -21.96 -12.61 -21.04
C ALA A 61 -21.34 -13.38 -19.86
N ALA A 62 -21.77 -14.62 -19.65
CA ALA A 62 -21.43 -15.43 -18.47
C ALA A 62 -19.92 -15.65 -18.24
N ASP A 63 -19.07 -15.53 -19.26
CA ASP A 63 -17.61 -15.68 -19.15
C ASP A 63 -16.93 -14.51 -18.41
N THR A 64 -17.62 -13.37 -18.31
CA THR A 64 -17.03 -12.12 -17.85
C THR A 64 -17.09 -12.01 -16.33
N ARG A 65 -17.99 -12.77 -15.68
CA ARG A 65 -18.12 -12.88 -14.22
C ARG A 65 -16.84 -13.41 -13.56
N GLU A 66 -16.16 -14.36 -14.20
CA GLU A 66 -14.89 -14.96 -13.72
C GLU A 66 -13.69 -14.01 -13.92
N LYS A 67 -13.76 -13.12 -14.93
CA LYS A 67 -12.71 -12.12 -15.20
C LYS A 67 -12.84 -10.86 -14.32
N MET A 68 -14.04 -10.57 -13.82
CA MET A 68 -14.37 -9.33 -13.10
C MET A 68 -14.27 -9.40 -11.57
N GLU A 69 -13.95 -10.55 -10.97
CA GLU A 69 -13.47 -10.62 -9.56
C GLU A 69 -12.14 -9.84 -9.35
N LYS A 70 -11.49 -9.37 -10.42
CA LYS A 70 -10.14 -8.77 -10.41
C LYS A 70 -10.12 -7.23 -10.31
N SER A 71 -10.84 -6.67 -9.35
CA SER A 71 -10.55 -5.32 -8.83
C SER A 71 -9.79 -5.47 -7.50
N LEU A 72 -8.51 -5.09 -7.48
CA LEU A 72 -7.59 -5.29 -6.34
C LEU A 72 -7.76 -4.30 -5.18
N TYR A 73 -8.86 -3.55 -5.18
CA TYR A 73 -9.24 -2.75 -4.03
C TYR A 73 -9.97 -3.64 -3.02
N VAL A 74 -9.37 -3.85 -1.84
CA VAL A 74 -10.08 -4.44 -0.70
C VAL A 74 -10.44 -3.29 0.25
N PRO A 75 -11.62 -2.66 0.08
CA PRO A 75 -12.06 -1.60 0.99
C PRO A 75 -12.06 -2.14 2.41
N ARG A 76 -11.28 -1.48 3.27
CA ARG A 76 -11.48 -1.62 4.71
C ARG A 76 -12.36 -0.47 5.17
N LYS A 77 -13.12 -0.69 6.24
CA LYS A 77 -13.91 0.37 6.85
C LYS A 77 -12.97 1.46 7.39
N ILE A 78 -12.90 2.60 6.71
CA ILE A 78 -12.17 3.79 7.15
C ILE A 78 -13.05 4.57 8.13
N ASP A 79 -12.47 4.93 9.27
CA ASP A 79 -13.11 5.80 10.25
C ASP A 79 -13.10 7.26 9.76
N LYS A 80 -14.23 7.69 9.20
CA LYS A 80 -14.40 9.05 8.67
C LYS A 80 -14.37 10.15 9.73
N SER A 81 -14.37 9.81 11.03
CA SER A 81 -14.23 10.78 12.12
C SER A 81 -12.78 11.22 12.35
N LYS A 82 -11.81 10.47 11.83
CA LYS A 82 -10.38 10.80 11.92
C LYS A 82 -9.94 11.70 10.78
N LYS A 83 -8.77 12.32 10.96
CA LYS A 83 -8.08 13.02 9.88
C LYS A 83 -7.46 11.98 8.95
N LEU A 84 -7.79 12.02 7.67
CA LEU A 84 -7.30 11.06 6.69
C LEU A 84 -6.13 11.67 5.92
N ILE A 85 -5.08 10.90 5.70
CA ILE A 85 -3.94 11.31 4.88
C ILE A 85 -3.47 10.12 4.05
N ALA A 86 -3.16 10.36 2.78
CA ALA A 86 -2.63 9.34 1.88
C ALA A 86 -1.10 9.45 1.82
N PHE A 87 -0.43 8.45 2.36
CA PHE A 87 1.00 8.28 2.12
C PHE A 87 1.19 7.59 0.78
N THR A 88 2.08 8.15 -0.05
CA THR A 88 2.36 7.59 -1.36
C THR A 88 3.85 7.44 -1.57
N PHE A 89 4.25 6.35 -2.21
CA PHE A 89 5.65 5.99 -2.46
C PHE A 89 5.90 5.75 -3.94
N ASP A 90 6.84 6.50 -4.51
CA ASP A 90 7.22 6.41 -5.92
C ASP A 90 8.52 5.60 -6.10
N ASP A 91 8.77 5.18 -7.34
CA ASP A 91 9.97 4.48 -7.85
C ASP A 91 10.16 3.03 -7.42
N GLY A 92 9.46 2.55 -6.38
CA GLY A 92 9.54 1.17 -5.91
C GLY A 92 9.04 0.12 -6.93
N PRO A 93 9.06 -1.17 -6.55
CA PRO A 93 9.55 -1.70 -5.27
C PRO A 93 11.07 -1.78 -5.19
N MET A 94 11.61 -1.76 -3.97
CA MET A 94 13.05 -1.90 -3.68
C MET A 94 13.24 -2.87 -2.52
N GLN A 95 13.84 -4.04 -2.83
CA GLN A 95 14.08 -5.10 -1.86
C GLN A 95 14.88 -4.59 -0.65
N GLY A 96 14.40 -4.96 0.55
CA GLY A 96 14.95 -4.58 1.84
C GLY A 96 14.47 -3.23 2.38
N LYS A 97 13.89 -2.37 1.53
CA LYS A 97 13.37 -1.05 1.94
C LYS A 97 11.85 -1.01 1.94
N THR A 98 11.23 -1.36 0.82
CA THR A 98 9.78 -1.41 0.68
C THR A 98 9.15 -2.30 1.76
N GLU A 99 9.74 -3.46 2.05
CA GLU A 99 9.24 -4.39 3.08
C GLU A 99 9.29 -3.79 4.49
N ARG A 100 10.25 -2.90 4.77
CA ARG A 100 10.30 -2.17 6.05
C ARG A 100 9.20 -1.14 6.15
N VAL A 101 8.90 -0.44 5.05
CA VAL A 101 7.73 0.46 4.97
C VAL A 101 6.43 -0.32 5.21
N LEU A 102 6.26 -1.47 4.54
CA LEU A 102 5.09 -2.34 4.75
C LEU A 102 4.94 -2.78 6.20
N LYS A 103 6.05 -3.20 6.84
CA LYS A 103 6.05 -3.60 8.25
C LYS A 103 5.70 -2.44 9.19
N ALA A 104 6.16 -1.22 8.89
CA ALA A 104 5.85 -0.03 9.66
C ALA A 104 4.36 0.34 9.55
N LEU A 105 3.79 0.26 8.34
CA LEU A 105 2.35 0.44 8.09
C LEU A 105 1.51 -0.61 8.83
N GLU A 106 1.87 -1.89 8.70
CA GLU A 106 1.18 -3.01 9.36
C GLU A 106 1.15 -2.85 10.88
N LYS A 107 2.28 -2.46 11.49
CA LYS A 107 2.38 -2.24 12.95
C LYS A 107 1.36 -1.23 13.46
N GLU A 108 1.06 -0.22 12.65
CA GLU A 108 0.09 0.82 13.01
C GLU A 108 -1.32 0.57 12.46
N ASN A 109 -1.54 -0.54 11.74
CA ASN A 109 -2.77 -0.86 11.00
C ASN A 109 -3.15 0.23 9.99
N PHE A 110 -2.14 0.72 9.29
CA PHE A 110 -2.25 1.71 8.22
C PHE A 110 -2.00 1.08 6.85
N ARG A 111 -2.39 1.82 5.81
CA ARG A 111 -2.17 1.48 4.41
C ARG A 111 -1.68 2.70 3.64
N ALA A 112 -1.01 2.48 2.53
CA ALA A 112 -0.44 3.49 1.65
C ALA A 112 -0.61 3.07 0.19
N THR A 113 -0.28 3.98 -0.73
CA THR A 113 -0.29 3.73 -2.17
C THR A 113 1.13 3.70 -2.71
N PHE A 114 1.46 2.67 -3.49
CA PHE A 114 2.79 2.49 -4.09
C PHE A 114 2.68 2.67 -5.59
N PHE A 115 3.24 3.76 -6.11
CA PHE A 115 3.38 4.03 -7.53
C PHE A 115 4.67 3.38 -8.03
N MET A 116 4.53 2.19 -8.61
CA MET A 116 5.69 1.34 -8.91
C MET A 116 6.13 1.45 -10.37
N LEU A 117 7.44 1.37 -10.58
CA LEU A 117 8.05 1.23 -11.90
C LEU A 117 7.96 -0.21 -12.39
N GLY A 118 7.57 -0.38 -13.65
CA GLY A 118 7.42 -1.70 -14.26
C GLY A 118 8.72 -2.52 -14.24
N GLU A 119 9.87 -1.88 -14.47
CA GLU A 119 11.17 -2.56 -14.41
C GLU A 119 11.49 -3.11 -13.01
N ASN A 120 11.16 -2.34 -11.97
CA ASN A 120 11.39 -2.73 -10.58
C ASN A 120 10.40 -3.80 -10.13
N VAL A 121 9.15 -3.77 -10.60
CA VAL A 121 8.20 -4.87 -10.39
C VAL A 121 8.71 -6.15 -11.03
N LYS A 122 9.26 -6.08 -12.26
CA LYS A 122 9.86 -7.23 -12.93
C LYS A 122 11.09 -7.76 -12.18
N GLN A 123 11.88 -6.88 -11.59
CA GLN A 123 13.06 -7.25 -10.82
C GLN A 123 12.71 -7.84 -9.44
N TYR A 124 11.69 -7.31 -8.77
CA TYR A 124 11.29 -7.69 -7.41
C TYR A 124 9.79 -8.07 -7.32
N PRO A 125 9.33 -9.08 -8.09
CA PRO A 125 7.91 -9.40 -8.18
C PRO A 125 7.33 -9.87 -6.84
N GLN A 126 8.14 -10.52 -5.98
CA GLN A 126 7.68 -10.94 -4.66
C GLN A 126 7.40 -9.75 -3.73
N VAL A 127 8.10 -8.62 -3.91
CA VAL A 127 7.87 -7.42 -3.10
C VAL A 127 6.59 -6.71 -3.55
N ALA A 128 6.36 -6.62 -4.87
CA ALA A 128 5.09 -6.13 -5.41
C ALA A 128 3.90 -6.97 -4.91
N GLU A 129 4.03 -8.31 -4.93
CA GLU A 129 3.02 -9.21 -4.40
C GLU A 129 2.77 -8.98 -2.89
N GLN A 130 3.81 -8.70 -2.09
CA GLN A 130 3.68 -8.37 -0.67
C GLN A 130 2.96 -7.03 -0.44
N ILE A 131 3.23 -6.01 -1.25
CA ILE A 131 2.47 -4.75 -1.22
C ILE A 131 0.98 -5.06 -1.42
N TYR A 132 0.64 -5.82 -2.45
CA TYR A 132 -0.74 -6.18 -2.72
C TYR A 132 -1.39 -6.99 -1.57
N LYS A 133 -0.74 -8.08 -1.11
CA LYS A 133 -1.27 -8.96 -0.07
C LYS A 133 -1.42 -8.30 1.30
N SER A 134 -0.70 -7.21 1.56
CA SER A 134 -0.84 -6.41 2.80
C SER A 134 -2.01 -5.41 2.75
N GLY A 135 -2.75 -5.36 1.63
CA GLY A 135 -3.89 -4.48 1.42
C GLY A 135 -3.50 -3.04 1.08
N ASN A 136 -2.23 -2.78 0.78
CA ASN A 136 -1.78 -1.50 0.24
C ASN A 136 -2.21 -1.38 -1.23
N GLU A 137 -2.34 -0.14 -1.70
CA GLU A 137 -2.77 0.12 -3.07
C GLU A 137 -1.59 0.01 -4.04
N VAL A 138 -1.78 -0.76 -5.10
CA VAL A 138 -0.82 -0.94 -6.19
C VAL A 138 -1.19 -0.01 -7.34
N ALA A 139 -0.33 0.99 -7.57
CA ALA A 139 -0.50 2.00 -8.61
C ALA A 139 0.72 2.05 -9.54
N GLY A 140 0.56 2.72 -10.68
CA GLY A 140 1.54 2.71 -11.77
C GLY A 140 2.39 3.98 -11.84
N HIS A 141 3.68 3.84 -12.13
CA HIS A 141 4.62 4.96 -12.28
C HIS A 141 5.44 4.94 -13.57
N SER A 142 4.90 4.38 -14.66
CA SER A 142 5.60 4.07 -15.94
C SER A 142 6.50 2.83 -15.87
N TRP A 143 7.18 2.52 -16.99
CA TRP A 143 8.09 1.38 -17.06
C TRP A 143 9.48 1.70 -16.48
N ASP A 144 10.13 2.74 -16.98
CA ASP A 144 11.52 3.12 -16.68
C ASP A 144 11.70 4.64 -16.40
N HIS A 145 10.65 5.27 -15.88
CA HIS A 145 10.65 6.65 -15.37
C HIS A 145 10.99 7.78 -16.40
N PRO A 146 10.57 7.73 -17.68
CA PRO A 146 10.81 8.85 -18.59
C PRO A 146 9.84 10.01 -18.34
N LEU A 147 10.24 11.22 -18.71
CA LEU A 147 9.32 12.36 -18.77
C LEU A 147 8.31 12.16 -19.91
N LEU A 148 7.11 11.67 -19.57
CA LEU A 148 6.09 11.24 -20.54
C LEU A 148 5.68 12.35 -21.53
N THR A 149 5.73 13.61 -21.13
CA THR A 149 5.40 14.76 -22.01
C THR A 149 6.39 14.97 -23.16
N LYS A 150 7.51 14.23 -23.17
CA LYS A 150 8.52 14.23 -24.25
C LYS A 150 8.40 13.03 -25.19
N LEU A 151 7.43 12.14 -24.94
CA LEU A 151 7.22 10.91 -25.69
C LEU A 151 6.05 11.06 -26.67
N SER A 152 6.05 10.22 -27.72
CA SER A 152 4.87 10.05 -28.57
C SER A 152 3.74 9.32 -27.82
N GLU A 153 2.50 9.42 -28.32
CA GLU A 153 1.36 8.69 -27.73
C GLU A 153 1.62 7.17 -27.64
N SER A 154 2.24 6.57 -28.67
CA SER A 154 2.58 5.14 -28.68
C SER A 154 3.64 4.77 -27.66
N GLN A 155 4.62 5.65 -27.43
CA GLN A 155 5.64 5.47 -26.39
C GLN A 155 5.03 5.60 -24.98
N ILE A 156 4.14 6.57 -24.74
CA ILE A 156 3.39 6.69 -23.48
C ILE A 156 2.58 5.41 -23.22
N LYS A 157 1.88 4.91 -24.24
CA LYS A 157 1.09 3.68 -24.11
C LYS A 157 1.97 2.46 -23.78
N SER A 158 3.12 2.35 -24.43
CA SER A 158 4.10 1.28 -24.17
C SER A 158 4.63 1.31 -22.73
N GLN A 159 4.90 2.50 -22.19
CA GLN A 159 5.31 2.67 -20.79
C GLN A 159 4.26 2.11 -19.82
N GLN A 160 2.99 2.47 -20.03
CA GLN A 160 1.90 2.00 -19.19
C GLN A 160 1.63 0.49 -19.37
N ASP A 161 1.62 -0.02 -20.61
CA ASP A 161 1.27 -1.40 -20.90
C ASP A 161 2.30 -2.39 -20.37
N ARG A 162 3.60 -2.10 -20.54
CA ARG A 162 4.67 -2.96 -20.03
C ARG A 162 4.66 -3.00 -18.50
N MET A 163 4.44 -1.85 -17.86
CA MET A 163 4.30 -1.76 -16.41
C MET A 163 3.07 -2.54 -15.92
N ASN A 164 1.93 -2.37 -16.57
CA ASN A 164 0.71 -3.10 -16.24
C ASN A 164 0.86 -4.62 -16.44
N GLN A 165 1.62 -5.06 -17.44
CA GLN A 165 1.91 -6.48 -17.63
C GLN A 165 2.73 -7.03 -16.46
N ALA A 166 3.78 -6.34 -16.04
CA ALA A 166 4.59 -6.75 -14.88
C ALA A 166 3.77 -6.77 -13.58
N LEU A 167 2.91 -5.77 -13.37
CA LEU A 167 1.98 -5.73 -12.23
C LEU A 167 0.96 -6.88 -12.27
N TYR A 168 0.43 -7.20 -13.45
CA TYR A 168 -0.50 -8.30 -13.61
C TYR A 168 0.15 -9.65 -13.30
N GLU A 169 1.40 -9.85 -13.74
CA GLU A 169 2.17 -11.07 -13.45
C GLU A 169 2.49 -11.21 -11.96
N ALA A 170 2.82 -10.11 -11.27
CA ALA A 170 3.18 -10.13 -9.85
C ALA A 170 1.97 -10.16 -8.89
N CYS A 171 0.91 -9.41 -9.22
CA CYS A 171 -0.20 -9.11 -8.30
C CYS A 171 -1.56 -9.63 -8.80
N GLY A 172 -1.66 -10.08 -10.05
CA GLY A 172 -2.90 -10.54 -10.66
C GLY A 172 -3.81 -9.43 -11.21
N SER A 173 -3.37 -8.16 -11.24
CA SER A 173 -4.12 -7.07 -11.88
C SER A 173 -3.30 -5.92 -12.46
N LYS A 174 -4.07 -5.08 -13.16
CA LYS A 174 -3.84 -3.69 -13.56
C LYS A 174 -3.37 -2.78 -12.42
N ALA A 175 -2.60 -1.72 -12.68
CA ALA A 175 -2.56 -0.58 -11.77
C ALA A 175 -3.96 0.08 -11.67
N VAL A 176 -4.36 0.51 -10.47
CA VAL A 176 -5.67 1.16 -10.24
C VAL A 176 -5.68 2.65 -10.59
N SER A 177 -4.52 3.29 -10.47
CA SER A 177 -4.29 4.69 -10.80
C SER A 177 -2.85 4.87 -11.26
N PHE A 178 -2.52 6.06 -11.77
CA PHE A 178 -1.21 6.32 -12.34
C PHE A 178 -0.67 7.67 -11.86
N ARG A 179 0.63 7.71 -11.54
CA ARG A 179 1.35 8.97 -11.31
C ARG A 179 2.38 9.15 -12.41
N PRO A 180 2.32 10.23 -13.21
CA PRO A 180 3.36 10.49 -14.19
C PRO A 180 4.69 10.86 -13.52
N PRO A 181 5.82 10.29 -13.98
CA PRO A 181 7.15 10.73 -13.57
C PRO A 181 7.27 12.26 -13.61
N TYR A 182 7.88 12.82 -12.57
CA TYR A 182 8.08 14.27 -12.39
C TYR A 182 6.79 15.11 -12.31
N GLY A 183 5.60 14.49 -12.23
CA GLY A 183 4.32 15.17 -12.36
C GLY A 183 4.06 15.73 -13.76
N GLY A 184 4.78 15.23 -14.78
CA GLY A 184 4.69 15.72 -16.15
C GLY A 184 3.34 15.41 -16.79
N LEU A 185 2.57 16.46 -17.10
CA LEU A 185 1.24 16.36 -17.69
C LEU A 185 1.10 17.18 -18.96
N ASN A 186 0.42 16.59 -19.95
CA ASN A 186 -0.16 17.27 -21.11
C ASN A 186 -1.40 16.47 -21.58
N ASP A 187 -2.09 16.96 -22.61
CA ASP A 187 -3.33 16.32 -23.09
C ASP A 187 -3.09 14.90 -23.60
N SER A 188 -1.94 14.62 -24.22
CA SER A 188 -1.56 13.27 -24.65
C SER A 188 -1.43 12.32 -23.45
N VAL A 189 -0.76 12.72 -22.36
CA VAL A 189 -0.65 11.90 -21.14
C VAL A 189 -2.04 11.61 -20.57
N LYS A 190 -2.90 12.63 -20.41
CA LYS A 190 -4.27 12.47 -19.88
C LYS A 190 -5.14 11.54 -20.73
N LYS A 191 -5.00 11.63 -22.05
CA LYS A 191 -5.76 10.83 -23.01
C LYS A 191 -5.30 9.37 -23.04
N ILE A 192 -3.99 9.14 -23.01
CA ILE A 192 -3.41 7.81 -23.23
C ILE A 192 -3.41 6.98 -21.96
N ILE A 193 -3.02 7.56 -20.82
CA ILE A 193 -2.97 6.84 -19.55
C ILE A 193 -4.37 6.45 -19.09
N ASP A 194 -4.56 5.18 -18.74
CA ASP A 194 -5.83 4.71 -18.18
C ASP A 194 -5.93 5.02 -16.68
N GLY A 195 -7.12 5.40 -16.24
CA GLY A 195 -7.39 5.74 -14.85
C GLY A 195 -7.07 7.20 -14.47
N PRO A 196 -7.34 7.57 -13.21
CA PRO A 196 -7.06 8.90 -12.71
C PRO A 196 -5.55 9.11 -12.53
N LEU A 197 -5.13 10.37 -12.69
CA LEU A 197 -3.76 10.81 -12.55
C LEU A 197 -3.55 11.38 -11.15
N ILE A 198 -2.78 10.69 -10.33
CA ILE A 198 -2.58 11.06 -8.93
C ILE A 198 -1.25 11.80 -8.79
N LEU A 199 -1.31 13.07 -8.41
CA LEU A 199 -0.16 13.88 -8.02
C LEU A 199 -0.11 13.97 -6.49
N TRP A 200 0.37 15.09 -5.96
CA TRP A 200 0.52 15.34 -4.54
C TRP A 200 0.40 16.84 -4.26
N ASN A 201 0.04 17.18 -3.03
CA ASN A 201 0.09 18.55 -2.54
C ASN A 201 1.18 18.76 -1.48
N ILE A 202 1.71 17.67 -0.90
CA ILE A 202 2.89 17.69 -0.04
C ILE A 202 4.03 16.93 -0.73
N ASP A 203 5.05 17.67 -1.16
CA ASP A 203 6.35 17.10 -1.52
C ASP A 203 7.28 17.13 -0.29
N THR A 204 7.77 15.97 0.11
CA THR A 204 8.71 15.83 1.25
C THR A 204 10.14 16.20 0.90
N LEU A 205 10.48 16.32 -0.39
CA LEU A 205 11.83 16.55 -0.89
C LEU A 205 12.84 15.51 -0.37
N ASP A 206 12.38 14.31 -0.04
CA ASP A 206 13.19 13.20 0.45
C ASP A 206 14.23 12.78 -0.59
N TRP A 207 13.84 12.77 -1.87
CA TRP A 207 14.69 12.54 -3.03
C TRP A 207 15.85 13.54 -3.13
N LYS A 208 15.69 14.77 -2.62
CA LYS A 208 16.71 15.82 -2.67
C LYS A 208 17.55 15.86 -1.40
N THR A 209 16.91 15.83 -0.24
CA THR A 209 17.58 16.04 1.05
C THR A 209 18.27 14.78 1.56
N LYS A 210 17.76 13.59 1.19
CA LYS A 210 18.20 12.29 1.70
C LYS A 210 18.31 12.23 3.23
N SER A 211 17.45 12.96 3.94
CA SER A 211 17.50 13.12 5.39
C SER A 211 16.18 12.71 6.05
N ALA A 212 16.24 11.76 6.98
CA ALA A 212 15.07 11.29 7.71
C ALA A 212 14.40 12.46 8.46
N LYS A 213 15.19 13.20 9.25
CA LYS A 213 14.71 14.36 10.02
C LYS A 213 14.05 15.44 9.14
N ALA A 214 14.59 15.71 7.95
CA ALA A 214 14.00 16.71 7.05
C ALA A 214 12.64 16.23 6.50
N THR A 215 12.57 14.95 6.13
CA THR A 215 11.35 14.28 5.65
C THR A 215 10.29 14.27 6.76
N GLU A 216 10.65 13.85 7.97
CA GLU A 216 9.79 13.84 9.16
C GLU A 216 9.23 15.24 9.45
N LYS A 217 10.10 16.26 9.43
CA LYS A 217 9.72 17.64 9.68
C LYS A 217 8.63 18.09 8.70
N ILE A 218 8.82 17.86 7.40
CA ILE A 218 7.85 18.28 6.38
C ILE A 218 6.50 17.57 6.59
N ILE A 219 6.52 16.26 6.84
CA ILE A 219 5.30 15.48 7.10
C ILE A 219 4.57 16.06 8.32
N LEU A 220 5.26 16.18 9.46
CA LEU A 220 4.64 16.54 10.73
C LEU A 220 4.20 18.01 10.82
N GLU A 221 4.80 18.91 10.05
CA GLU A 221 4.42 20.32 10.00
C GLU A 221 3.32 20.60 8.97
N LYS A 222 3.28 19.88 7.84
CA LYS A 222 2.35 20.17 6.75
C LYS A 222 1.09 19.33 6.73
N ALA A 223 1.11 18.12 7.30
CA ALA A 223 0.01 17.16 7.21
C ALA A 223 -1.34 17.75 7.65
N LYS A 224 -2.34 17.65 6.78
CA LYS A 224 -3.74 18.00 7.00
C LYS A 224 -4.65 16.87 6.50
N ASP A 225 -5.89 16.92 6.96
CA ASP A 225 -6.93 16.01 6.50
C ASP A 225 -7.20 16.21 5.00
N GLY A 226 -7.10 15.15 4.21
CA GLY A 226 -7.27 15.18 2.75
C GLY A 226 -5.97 15.22 1.95
N ASP A 227 -4.80 15.29 2.59
CA ASP A 227 -3.53 15.43 1.88
C ASP A 227 -3.04 14.14 1.23
N ILE A 228 -2.31 14.31 0.12
CA ILE A 228 -1.54 13.26 -0.56
C ILE A 228 -0.05 13.65 -0.47
N VAL A 229 0.74 12.76 0.15
CA VAL A 229 2.16 12.99 0.46
C VAL A 229 3.05 12.19 -0.48
N LEU A 230 3.92 12.88 -1.23
CA LEU A 230 4.96 12.27 -2.08
C LEU A 230 6.21 11.92 -1.27
N MET A 231 6.63 10.66 -1.39
CA MET A 231 7.88 10.10 -0.87
C MET A 231 8.40 9.01 -1.83
N HIS A 232 9.61 8.52 -1.60
CA HIS A 232 10.26 7.48 -2.41
C HIS A 232 10.81 6.38 -1.49
N ASP A 233 10.21 5.19 -1.51
CA ASP A 233 10.57 4.06 -0.63
C ASP A 233 11.87 3.35 -1.04
N ILE A 234 12.55 3.88 -2.06
CA ILE A 234 13.88 3.44 -2.51
C ILE A 234 15.03 4.04 -1.70
N HIS A 235 14.75 4.98 -0.78
CA HIS A 235 15.75 5.66 0.05
C HIS A 235 15.67 5.24 1.52
N GLU A 236 16.81 4.90 2.11
CA GLU A 236 16.91 4.50 3.52
C GLU A 236 16.44 5.61 4.47
N SER A 237 16.72 6.87 4.16
CA SER A 237 16.27 8.01 4.96
C SER A 237 14.74 8.18 4.96
N THR A 238 14.08 7.87 3.85
CA THR A 238 12.61 7.85 3.75
C THR A 238 12.03 6.74 4.61
N VAL A 239 12.60 5.53 4.55
CA VAL A 239 12.17 4.39 5.38
C VAL A 239 12.25 4.75 6.87
N GLN A 240 13.37 5.32 7.31
CA GLN A 240 13.55 5.74 8.71
C GLN A 240 12.55 6.82 9.13
N ALA A 241 12.30 7.81 8.27
CA ALA A 241 11.31 8.84 8.53
C ALA A 241 9.90 8.24 8.71
N VAL A 242 9.50 7.33 7.83
CA VAL A 242 8.18 6.66 7.89
C VAL A 242 8.04 5.83 9.15
N GLU A 243 9.05 5.02 9.49
CA GLU A 243 9.09 4.22 10.72
C GLU A 243 8.86 5.09 11.98
N HIS A 244 9.34 6.34 11.96
CA HIS A 244 9.18 7.28 13.07
C HIS A 244 7.85 8.05 13.05
N VAL A 245 7.40 8.56 11.89
CA VAL A 245 6.22 9.44 11.84
C VAL A 245 4.88 8.72 11.98
N LEU A 246 4.75 7.46 11.55
CA LEU A 246 3.48 6.73 11.61
C LEU A 246 2.88 6.67 13.03
N PRO A 247 3.61 6.26 14.08
CA PRO A 247 3.05 6.26 15.44
C PRO A 247 2.70 7.68 15.93
N ILE A 248 3.46 8.70 15.53
CA ILE A 248 3.19 10.10 15.90
C ILE A 248 1.89 10.59 15.25
N LEU A 249 1.70 10.31 13.95
CA LEU A 249 0.48 10.66 13.24
C LEU A 249 -0.76 9.98 13.84
N LYS A 250 -0.63 8.70 14.19
CA LYS A 250 -1.69 7.96 14.89
C LYS A 250 -2.08 8.62 16.21
N GLN A 251 -1.10 8.99 17.03
CA GLN A 251 -1.33 9.72 18.29
C GLN A 251 -1.99 11.09 18.05
N ARG A 252 -1.69 11.75 16.92
CA ARG A 252 -2.32 13.01 16.50
C ARG A 252 -3.72 12.82 15.88
N GLY A 253 -4.27 11.61 15.89
CA GLY A 253 -5.60 11.30 15.38
C GLY A 253 -5.69 11.20 13.86
N TYR A 254 -4.56 10.94 13.18
CA TYR A 254 -4.56 10.63 11.75
C TYR A 254 -4.78 9.14 11.50
N GLU A 255 -5.40 8.86 10.38
CA GLU A 255 -5.45 7.55 9.74
C GLU A 255 -4.74 7.63 8.40
N VAL A 256 -3.62 6.89 8.28
CA VAL A 256 -2.89 6.77 7.02
C VAL A 256 -3.56 5.69 6.18
N CYS A 257 -3.98 6.08 4.98
CA CYS A 257 -4.80 5.28 4.08
C CYS A 257 -4.28 5.32 2.64
N THR A 258 -4.83 4.47 1.78
CA THR A 258 -4.59 4.53 0.34
C THR A 258 -5.26 5.76 -0.28
N VAL A 259 -4.85 6.15 -1.49
CA VAL A 259 -5.49 7.24 -2.24
C VAL A 259 -6.95 6.90 -2.52
N SER A 260 -7.25 5.67 -2.96
CA SER A 260 -8.64 5.24 -3.18
C SER A 260 -9.49 5.30 -1.90
N GLU A 261 -8.97 4.81 -0.77
CA GLU A 261 -9.63 4.92 0.54
C GLU A 261 -9.89 6.38 0.94
N LEU A 262 -8.91 7.26 0.71
CA LEU A 262 -9.04 8.68 1.01
C LEU A 262 -10.17 9.32 0.18
N LEU A 263 -10.16 9.11 -1.14
CA LEU A 263 -11.14 9.69 -2.04
C LEU A 263 -12.55 9.16 -1.77
N GLU A 264 -12.71 7.85 -1.58
CA GLU A 264 -13.99 7.23 -1.22
C GLU A 264 -14.52 7.78 0.11
N ALA A 265 -13.67 7.87 1.13
CA ALA A 265 -14.07 8.37 2.44
C ALA A 265 -14.57 9.83 2.36
N LYS A 266 -13.98 10.64 1.47
CA LYS A 266 -14.34 12.03 1.21
C LYS A 266 -15.46 12.20 0.17
N GLY A 267 -15.99 11.12 -0.39
CA GLY A 267 -17.06 11.17 -1.39
C GLY A 267 -16.61 11.73 -2.75
N VAL A 268 -15.31 11.65 -3.05
CA VAL A 268 -14.73 12.12 -4.30
C VAL A 268 -14.72 10.97 -5.30
N GLN A 269 -15.39 11.17 -6.43
CA GLN A 269 -15.35 10.25 -7.56
C GLN A 269 -14.36 10.78 -8.60
N VAL A 270 -13.52 9.88 -9.12
CA VAL A 270 -12.52 10.21 -10.14
C VAL A 270 -12.59 9.23 -11.29
N LYS A 271 -12.32 9.71 -12.49
CA LYS A 271 -12.31 8.93 -13.74
C LYS A 271 -11.01 9.15 -14.51
N LYS A 272 -10.89 8.44 -15.63
CA LYS A 272 -9.77 8.61 -16.56
C LYS A 272 -9.56 10.08 -16.93
N GLY A 273 -8.32 10.54 -16.80
CA GLY A 273 -7.88 11.89 -17.17
C GLY A 273 -8.03 12.96 -16.08
N ASP A 274 -8.77 12.67 -15.00
CA ASP A 274 -8.84 13.55 -13.83
C ASP A 274 -7.48 13.64 -13.16
N VAL A 275 -7.11 14.82 -12.68
CA VAL A 275 -5.85 15.08 -11.98
C VAL A 275 -6.12 15.38 -10.51
N VAL A 276 -5.65 14.51 -9.62
CA VAL A 276 -5.87 14.60 -8.18
C VAL A 276 -4.60 15.07 -7.48
N LEU A 277 -4.63 16.23 -6.83
CA LEU A 277 -3.51 16.71 -6.00
C LEU A 277 -3.75 16.41 -4.51
N SER A 278 -5.01 16.42 -4.09
CA SER A 278 -5.48 16.08 -2.75
C SER A 278 -6.96 15.72 -2.82
N ALA A 279 -7.56 15.27 -1.72
CA ALA A 279 -9.00 15.04 -1.66
C ALA A 279 -9.85 16.31 -1.84
N HIS A 280 -9.23 17.48 -1.75
CA HIS A 280 -9.90 18.78 -1.89
C HIS A 280 -9.54 19.50 -3.21
N GLN A 281 -8.68 18.90 -4.04
CA GLN A 281 -8.21 19.51 -5.27
C GLN A 281 -8.10 18.49 -6.40
N ILE A 282 -9.13 18.50 -7.26
CA ILE A 282 -9.27 17.68 -8.46
C ILE A 282 -9.42 18.62 -9.66
N ARG A 283 -8.77 18.30 -10.79
CA ARG A 283 -8.79 19.09 -12.03
C ARG A 283 -9.08 18.24 -13.26
#